data_AF-A0A8J2JZG2-F1
#
_entry.id   AF-A0A8J2JZG2-F1
#
_cell.length_a   1.000
_cell.length_b   1.000
_cell.length_c   1.000
_cell.angle_alpha   90.00
_cell.angle_beta   90.00
_cell.angle_gamma   90.00
#
_symmetry.space_group_name_H-M   'P 1'
#
loop_
_entity.id
_entity.type
_entity.pdbx_description
1 polymer ?
#
loop_
_entity_poly.entity_id
_entity_poly.type
_entity_poly.pdbx_seq_one_letter_code
_entity_poly.pdbx_strand_id
1 'polypeptide(L)'
;MKSTCQQYMYGWAVGGETLILPENIGIPLNELGIPEYFLLEVHYDNPNKLSNLNYNTGIEIYTTKNLRKQEAGIIRIGYETGIGLMIPPNTSNYIIAGHCSSTCTESRFPDEGIKVFTLILHSHLAGRKMKLRQFRNGFELPWWAYDNNYDFDFQQNRLLPVHQEILKGDHLTLECTDDSSHLSPPEAILGEEVVKLSHPRDQ
;
A
#
# COMPACT_ATOMS: atom_id res chain seq x y z
N MET A 1 -16.24 -15.47 -7.47
CA MET A 1 -16.60 -15.37 -6.04
C MET A 1 -16.30 -13.95 -5.60
N LYS A 2 -17.29 -13.15 -5.17
CA LYS A 2 -16.99 -11.80 -4.63
C LYS A 2 -16.36 -12.00 -3.25
N SER A 3 -15.11 -11.58 -3.06
CA SER A 3 -14.52 -11.50 -1.71
C SER A 3 -15.32 -10.48 -0.90
N THR A 4 -15.83 -10.91 0.27
CA THR A 4 -16.65 -10.10 1.18
C THR A 4 -15.82 -9.32 2.20
N CYS A 5 -14.53 -9.61 2.33
CA CYS A 5 -13.60 -8.89 3.21
C CYS A 5 -12.77 -7.91 2.37
N GLN A 6 -13.21 -6.65 2.31
CA GLN A 6 -12.53 -5.60 1.52
C GLN A 6 -11.93 -4.48 2.38
N GLN A 7 -12.24 -4.47 3.68
CA GLN A 7 -11.70 -3.48 4.62
C GLN A 7 -10.37 -3.98 5.19
N TYR A 8 -9.33 -3.17 5.01
CA TYR A 8 -8.02 -3.40 5.61
C TYR A 8 -8.03 -2.83 7.03
N MET A 9 -7.62 -3.63 8.00
CA MET A 9 -7.47 -3.20 9.40
C MET A 9 -6.00 -2.97 9.77
N TYR A 10 -5.12 -3.80 9.22
CA TYR A 10 -3.69 -3.73 9.47
C TYR A 10 -2.95 -4.44 8.33
N GLY A 11 -1.74 -3.99 8.04
CA GLY A 11 -0.83 -4.60 7.09
C GLY A 11 0.58 -4.59 7.63
N TRP A 12 1.33 -5.65 7.35
CA TRP A 12 2.74 -5.78 7.66
C TRP A 12 3.47 -6.26 6.41
N ALA A 13 4.66 -5.72 6.18
CA ALA A 13 5.55 -6.11 5.10
C ALA A 13 6.96 -6.29 5.66
N VAL A 14 7.83 -6.94 4.87
CA VAL A 14 9.22 -7.21 5.26
C VAL A 14 9.94 -5.93 5.69
N GLY A 15 10.72 -6.03 6.78
CA GLY A 15 11.38 -4.89 7.41
C GLY A 15 10.47 -3.99 8.27
N GLY A 16 9.16 -4.29 8.36
CA GLY A 16 8.23 -3.57 9.22
C GLY A 16 8.34 -3.94 10.70
N GLU A 17 8.13 -2.96 11.57
CA GLU A 17 8.02 -3.14 13.02
C GLU A 17 6.56 -3.08 13.51
N THR A 18 6.36 -3.29 14.81
CA THR A 18 5.05 -3.14 15.46
C THR A 18 4.50 -1.73 15.28
N LEU A 19 3.27 -1.62 14.78
CA LEU A 19 2.54 -0.35 14.74
C LEU A 19 1.99 -0.01 16.12
N ILE A 20 2.49 1.07 16.72
CA ILE A 20 1.95 1.66 17.95
C ILE A 20 1.12 2.89 17.57
N LEU A 21 -0.19 2.82 17.81
CA LEU A 21 -1.09 3.96 17.59
C LEU A 21 -0.90 5.03 18.68
N PRO A 22 -1.02 6.33 18.36
CA PRO A 22 -1.07 7.38 19.36
C PRO A 22 -2.19 7.15 20.39
N GLU A 23 -1.97 7.59 21.64
CA GLU A 23 -2.87 7.26 22.78
C GLU A 23 -4.33 7.66 22.54
N ASN A 24 -4.59 8.72 21.79
CA ASN A 24 -5.92 9.22 21.51
C ASN A 24 -6.57 8.61 20.25
N ILE A 25 -5.89 7.71 19.55
CA ILE A 25 -6.31 7.09 18.28
C ILE A 25 -6.50 5.59 18.46
N GLY A 26 -7.59 5.03 17.91
CA GLY A 26 -7.85 3.59 17.91
C GLY A 26 -8.59 3.13 16.66
N ILE A 27 -8.44 1.86 16.31
CA ILE A 27 -9.23 1.25 15.22
C ILE A 27 -10.46 0.60 15.85
N PRO A 28 -11.68 1.03 15.50
CA PRO A 28 -12.88 0.42 16.05
C PRO A 28 -13.00 -1.03 15.56
N LEU A 29 -13.18 -1.97 16.50
CA LEU A 29 -13.29 -3.41 16.20
C LEU A 29 -14.74 -3.89 16.12
N ASN A 30 -15.68 -3.14 16.70
CA ASN A 30 -17.08 -3.58 16.81
C ASN A 30 -18.03 -2.38 16.98
N GLU A 31 -18.24 -1.63 15.91
CA GLU A 31 -19.24 -0.58 15.89
C GLU A 31 -20.36 -1.01 14.93
N LEU A 32 -21.55 -1.26 15.50
CA LEU A 32 -22.81 -1.46 14.78
C LEU A 32 -23.03 -2.81 14.05
N GLY A 33 -22.20 -3.83 14.31
CA GLY A 33 -22.63 -5.24 14.20
C GLY A 33 -22.02 -6.14 13.11
N ILE A 34 -20.98 -5.77 12.36
CA ILE A 34 -20.18 -6.69 11.49
C ILE A 34 -18.77 -6.08 11.37
N PRO A 35 -17.67 -6.73 11.82
CA PRO A 35 -17.28 -8.11 11.44
C PRO A 35 -17.10 -9.08 12.63
N GLU A 36 -17.75 -10.23 12.57
CA GLU A 36 -17.57 -11.33 13.54
C GLU A 36 -16.20 -12.03 13.41
N TYR A 37 -15.51 -11.83 12.28
CA TYR A 37 -14.31 -12.56 11.93
C TYR A 37 -13.27 -11.62 11.33
N PHE A 38 -12.01 -11.88 11.66
CA PHE A 38 -10.87 -11.32 10.94
C PHE A 38 -10.45 -12.30 9.85
N LEU A 39 -10.23 -11.79 8.64
CA LEU A 39 -9.53 -12.54 7.60
C LEU A 39 -8.03 -12.20 7.71
N LEU A 40 -7.22 -13.21 7.98
CA LEU A 40 -5.76 -13.11 7.91
C LEU A 40 -5.30 -13.66 6.56
N GLU A 41 -4.74 -12.79 5.73
CA GLU A 41 -4.06 -13.16 4.49
C GLU A 41 -2.55 -13.11 4.73
N VAL A 42 -1.83 -14.19 4.40
CA VAL A 42 -0.38 -14.32 4.60
C VAL A 42 0.29 -14.67 3.29
N HIS A 43 1.27 -13.86 2.91
CA HIS A 43 2.10 -14.11 1.73
C HIS A 43 3.33 -14.94 2.12
N TYR A 44 3.43 -16.17 1.60
CA TYR A 44 4.60 -17.03 1.77
C TYR A 44 5.43 -17.07 0.51
N ASP A 45 6.68 -16.63 0.60
CA ASP A 45 7.67 -16.86 -0.45
C ASP A 45 8.50 -18.12 -0.13
N ASN A 46 8.45 -19.12 -1.01
CA ASN A 46 9.16 -20.40 -0.87
C ASN A 46 10.05 -20.67 -2.10
N PRO A 47 11.11 -19.85 -2.33
CA PRO A 47 11.93 -19.93 -3.54
C PRO A 47 12.67 -21.28 -3.64
N ASN A 48 13.01 -21.88 -2.49
CA ASN A 48 13.71 -23.15 -2.39
C ASN A 48 12.78 -24.37 -2.51
N LYS A 49 11.46 -24.16 -2.67
CA LYS A 49 10.45 -25.21 -2.79
C LYS A 49 10.54 -26.26 -1.67
N LEU A 50 10.82 -25.79 -0.46
CA LEU A 50 10.93 -26.63 0.71
C LEU A 50 9.59 -27.34 0.96
N SER A 51 9.68 -28.61 1.31
CA SER A 51 8.54 -29.45 1.66
C SER A 51 8.51 -29.74 3.16
N ASN A 52 7.35 -30.17 3.66
CA ASN A 52 7.14 -30.55 5.06
C ASN A 52 7.45 -29.42 6.08
N LEU A 53 7.28 -28.17 5.67
CA LEU A 53 7.35 -27.03 6.58
C LEU A 53 6.09 -26.96 7.44
N ASN A 54 6.27 -26.77 8.75
CA ASN A 54 5.19 -26.51 9.68
C ASN A 54 5.62 -25.38 10.62
N TYR A 55 4.87 -24.28 10.59
CA TYR A 55 5.12 -23.10 11.40
C TYR A 55 3.80 -22.39 11.68
N ASN A 56 3.76 -21.63 12.77
CA ASN A 56 2.61 -20.81 13.14
C ASN A 56 2.91 -19.35 12.82
N THR A 57 2.09 -18.72 11.98
CA THR A 57 2.14 -17.29 11.71
C THR A 57 0.85 -16.62 12.17
N GLY A 58 0.96 -15.38 12.61
CA GLY A 58 -0.20 -14.61 13.01
C GLY A 58 0.17 -13.16 13.29
N ILE A 59 -0.82 -12.42 13.77
CA ILE A 59 -0.68 -11.04 14.19
C ILE A 59 -1.19 -10.96 15.62
N GLU A 60 -0.44 -10.28 16.49
CA GLU A 60 -0.88 -9.98 17.84
C GLU A 60 -1.54 -8.60 17.86
N ILE A 61 -2.79 -8.54 18.33
CA ILE A 61 -3.57 -7.29 18.37
C ILE A 61 -3.91 -6.98 19.83
N TYR A 62 -3.43 -5.83 20.31
CA TYR A 62 -3.71 -5.33 21.65
C TYR A 62 -4.97 -4.47 21.62
N THR A 63 -5.94 -4.79 22.48
CA THR A 63 -7.27 -4.15 22.45
C THR A 63 -7.65 -3.55 23.81
N THR A 64 -8.63 -2.66 23.80
CA THR A 64 -9.23 -2.07 25.00
C THR A 64 -10.74 -1.98 24.82
N LYS A 65 -11.49 -2.01 25.92
CA LYS A 65 -12.95 -1.81 25.93
C LYS A 65 -13.36 -0.34 25.78
N ASN A 66 -12.44 0.58 26.04
CA ASN A 66 -12.71 2.02 26.00
C ASN A 66 -12.38 2.57 24.62
N LEU A 67 -13.36 3.18 23.95
CA LEU A 67 -13.14 3.87 22.69
C LEU A 67 -12.16 5.03 22.88
N ARG A 68 -11.32 5.23 21.86
CA ARG A 68 -10.39 6.36 21.80
C ARG A 68 -11.11 7.58 21.24
N LYS A 69 -10.50 8.76 21.37
CA LYS A 69 -11.12 10.03 20.93
C LYS A 69 -11.22 10.13 19.40
N GLN A 70 -10.34 9.45 18.68
CA GLN A 70 -10.29 9.46 17.22
C GLN A 70 -10.26 8.03 16.69
N GLU A 71 -11.10 7.78 15.70
CA GLU A 71 -11.10 6.53 14.95
C GLU A 71 -10.06 6.59 13.83
N ALA A 72 -9.29 5.52 13.70
CA ALA A 72 -8.37 5.31 12.60
C ALA A 72 -8.99 4.38 11.55
N GLY A 73 -8.71 4.70 10.28
CA GLY A 73 -8.97 3.85 9.13
C GLY A 73 -7.76 3.83 8.21
N ILE A 74 -7.80 2.94 7.21
CA ILE A 74 -6.76 2.83 6.19
C ILE A 74 -7.31 3.33 4.86
N ILE A 75 -6.57 4.24 4.23
CA ILE A 75 -6.76 4.60 2.82
C ILE A 75 -5.61 4.05 1.99
N ARG A 76 -5.90 3.60 0.77
CA ARG A 76 -4.89 3.16 -0.19
C ARG A 76 -4.95 4.08 -1.39
N ILE A 77 -3.80 4.63 -1.77
CA ILE A 77 -3.63 5.45 -2.97
C ILE A 77 -2.52 4.81 -3.77
N GLY A 78 -2.78 4.49 -5.02
CA GLY A 78 -1.84 3.75 -5.85
C GLY A 78 -2.49 3.28 -7.13
N TYR A 79 -1.75 2.47 -7.87
CA TYR A 79 -2.25 1.81 -9.06
C TYR A 79 -2.72 0.39 -8.69
N GLU A 80 -3.81 -0.07 -9.26
CA GLU A 80 -4.33 -1.42 -9.01
C GLU A 80 -3.43 -2.46 -9.68
N THR A 81 -3.05 -3.53 -8.97
CA THR A 81 -2.12 -4.58 -9.43
C THR A 81 -2.77 -5.54 -10.45
N GLY A 82 -3.32 -4.99 -11.53
CA GLY A 82 -3.90 -5.73 -12.66
C GLY A 82 -3.02 -5.71 -13.90
N ILE A 83 -3.48 -6.37 -14.96
CA ILE A 83 -2.80 -6.42 -16.28
C ILE A 83 -2.53 -5.05 -16.92
N GLY A 84 -3.24 -4.00 -16.47
CA GLY A 84 -3.00 -2.63 -16.91
C GLY A 84 -1.75 -2.00 -16.32
N LEU A 85 -1.13 -2.62 -15.31
CA LEU A 85 0.13 -2.20 -14.72
C LEU A 85 1.27 -2.94 -15.43
N MET A 86 2.02 -2.24 -16.28
CA MET A 86 3.11 -2.83 -17.05
C MET A 86 4.37 -1.96 -16.95
N ILE A 87 5.48 -2.57 -16.57
CA ILE A 87 6.82 -1.98 -16.66
C ILE A 87 7.53 -2.64 -17.87
N PRO A 88 7.96 -1.85 -18.87
CA PRO A 88 8.66 -2.39 -20.04
C PRO A 88 9.98 -3.09 -19.65
N PRO A 89 10.46 -4.07 -20.43
CA PRO A 89 11.75 -4.70 -20.19
C PRO A 89 12.89 -3.70 -20.34
N ASN A 90 14.00 -3.95 -19.62
CA ASN A 90 15.25 -3.20 -19.75
C ASN A 90 15.10 -1.68 -19.59
N THR A 91 14.25 -1.23 -18.67
CA THR A 91 13.98 0.19 -18.43
C THR A 91 14.44 0.59 -17.04
N SER A 92 15.13 1.71 -16.95
CA SER A 92 15.44 2.35 -15.66
C SER A 92 14.56 3.59 -15.50
N ASN A 93 14.20 3.90 -14.26
CA ASN A 93 13.41 5.08 -13.90
C ASN A 93 12.05 5.17 -14.63
N TYR A 94 11.37 4.04 -14.83
CA TYR A 94 10.01 4.04 -15.38
C TYR A 94 9.04 4.56 -14.32
N ILE A 95 8.19 5.53 -14.66
CA ILE A 95 7.30 6.16 -13.69
C ILE A 95 5.87 5.66 -13.90
N ILE A 96 5.27 5.18 -12.82
CA ILE A 96 3.87 4.80 -12.75
C ILE A 96 3.18 5.69 -11.73
N ALA A 97 1.98 6.16 -12.07
CA ALA A 97 1.21 7.04 -11.23
C ALA A 97 -0.19 6.49 -10.97
N GLY A 98 -0.54 6.35 -9.69
CA GLY A 98 -1.90 6.08 -9.23
C GLY A 98 -2.56 7.36 -8.71
N HIS A 99 -3.85 7.55 -8.99
CA HIS A 99 -4.55 8.79 -8.67
C HIS A 99 -5.83 8.58 -7.85
N CYS A 100 -6.05 9.44 -6.86
CA CYS A 100 -7.38 9.78 -6.35
C CYS A 100 -7.62 11.25 -6.70
N SER A 101 -8.43 11.48 -7.73
CA SER A 101 -8.78 12.82 -8.23
C SER A 101 -9.48 13.66 -7.14
N SER A 102 -9.60 14.96 -7.39
CA SER A 102 -10.42 15.85 -6.55
C SER A 102 -11.86 15.34 -6.37
N THR A 103 -12.45 14.73 -7.41
CA THR A 103 -13.78 14.10 -7.32
C THR A 103 -13.79 12.84 -6.45
N CYS A 104 -12.68 12.10 -6.39
CA CYS A 104 -12.52 10.94 -5.51
C CYS A 104 -12.50 11.36 -4.04
N THR A 105 -11.71 12.38 -3.66
CA THR A 105 -11.71 12.89 -2.28
C THR A 105 -13.01 13.59 -1.91
N GLU A 106 -13.59 14.39 -2.82
CA GLU A 106 -14.88 15.08 -2.61
C GLU A 106 -16.01 14.11 -2.27
N SER A 107 -16.05 12.94 -2.92
CA SER A 107 -17.12 11.95 -2.73
C SER A 107 -16.90 11.01 -1.55
N ARG A 108 -15.68 10.93 -1.00
CA ARG A 108 -15.31 9.91 -0.01
C ARG A 108 -14.95 10.46 1.36
N PHE A 109 -14.51 11.71 1.45
CA PHE A 109 -13.99 12.28 2.70
C PHE A 109 -15.06 13.15 3.40
N PRO A 110 -15.05 13.22 4.74
CA PRO A 110 -15.93 14.10 5.50
C PRO A 110 -15.58 15.58 5.25
N ASP A 111 -16.49 16.50 5.59
CA ASP A 111 -16.36 17.92 5.26
C ASP A 111 -15.11 18.57 5.90
N GLU A 112 -14.74 18.12 7.08
CA GLU A 112 -13.51 18.51 7.79
C GLU A 112 -12.22 17.85 7.24
N GLY A 113 -12.33 16.91 6.30
CA GLY A 113 -11.22 16.11 5.79
C GLY A 113 -10.71 15.06 6.76
N ILE A 114 -9.54 14.52 6.48
CA ILE A 114 -8.89 13.48 7.30
C ILE A 114 -7.49 13.89 7.74
N LYS A 115 -7.01 13.28 8.82
CA LYS A 115 -5.66 13.48 9.36
C LYS A 115 -4.85 12.19 9.24
N VAL A 116 -3.77 12.24 8.48
CA VAL A 116 -2.82 11.15 8.31
C VAL A 116 -1.76 11.27 9.39
N PHE A 117 -1.63 10.23 10.22
CA PHE A 117 -0.64 10.17 11.32
C PHE A 117 0.44 9.11 11.08
N THR A 118 0.19 8.15 10.20
CA THR A 118 1.12 7.10 9.81
C THR A 118 0.91 6.74 8.35
N LEU A 119 1.93 6.19 7.71
CA LEU A 119 1.85 5.67 6.35
C LEU A 119 2.82 4.51 6.14
N ILE A 120 2.58 3.72 5.11
CA ILE A 120 3.50 2.73 4.57
C ILE A 120 3.60 2.95 3.07
N LEU A 121 4.82 2.94 2.53
CA LEU A 121 5.07 2.91 1.09
C LEU A 121 5.33 1.46 0.70
N HIS A 122 4.71 1.00 -0.38
CA HIS A 122 4.73 -0.39 -0.81
C HIS A 122 4.84 -0.47 -2.34
N SER A 123 5.72 -1.35 -2.80
CA SER A 123 5.93 -1.74 -4.19
C SER A 123 6.75 -3.04 -4.19
N HIS A 124 6.61 -3.88 -5.21
CA HIS A 124 7.43 -5.09 -5.35
C HIS A 124 8.89 -4.80 -5.78
N LEU A 125 9.60 -5.84 -6.25
CA LEU A 125 11.06 -5.84 -6.50
C LEU A 125 11.57 -4.80 -7.50
N ALA A 126 10.70 -4.25 -8.35
CA ALA A 126 11.07 -3.22 -9.32
C ALA A 126 11.14 -1.81 -8.71
N GLY A 127 10.44 -1.58 -7.59
CA GLY A 127 10.33 -0.25 -6.98
C GLY A 127 11.68 0.28 -6.51
N ARG A 128 11.95 1.56 -6.79
CA ARG A 128 13.18 2.27 -6.37
C ARG A 128 12.91 3.58 -5.65
N LYS A 129 11.85 4.29 -6.05
CA LYS A 129 11.47 5.58 -5.45
C LYS A 129 9.96 5.68 -5.40
N MET A 130 9.44 6.31 -4.36
CA MET A 130 8.03 6.61 -4.25
C MET A 130 7.81 8.00 -3.66
N LYS A 131 6.78 8.69 -4.11
CA LYS A 131 6.30 9.91 -3.45
C LYS A 131 4.81 10.09 -3.64
N LEU A 132 4.15 10.50 -2.57
CA LEU A 132 2.77 10.97 -2.63
C LEU A 132 2.78 12.48 -2.87
N ARG A 133 2.18 12.88 -3.97
CA ARG A 133 1.94 14.27 -4.35
C ARG A 133 0.51 14.62 -3.99
N GLN A 134 0.32 15.70 -3.25
CA GLN A 134 -0.98 16.22 -2.89
C GLN A 134 -1.16 17.58 -3.55
N PHE A 135 -2.30 17.77 -4.21
CA PHE A 135 -2.65 19.03 -4.87
C PHE A 135 -3.92 19.60 -4.26
N ARG A 136 -3.89 20.89 -3.96
CA ARG A 136 -5.04 21.65 -3.45
C ARG A 136 -5.24 22.89 -4.31
N ASN A 137 -6.45 23.04 -4.85
CA ASN A 137 -6.80 24.16 -5.74
C ASN A 137 -5.82 24.36 -6.92
N GLY A 138 -5.31 23.25 -7.48
CA GLY A 138 -4.36 23.27 -8.60
C GLY A 138 -2.90 23.47 -8.22
N PHE A 139 -2.57 23.65 -6.94
CA PHE A 139 -1.18 23.80 -6.47
C PHE A 139 -0.70 22.55 -5.75
N GLU A 140 0.53 22.13 -6.04
CA GLU A 140 1.18 21.03 -5.33
C GLU A 140 1.65 21.49 -3.94
N LEU A 141 1.29 20.71 -2.91
CA LEU A 141 1.73 20.89 -1.54
C LEU A 141 3.08 20.18 -1.30
N PRO A 142 3.83 20.55 -0.24
CA PRO A 142 5.08 19.88 0.11
C PRO A 142 4.92 18.36 0.28
N TRP A 143 5.90 17.59 -0.18
CA TRP A 143 5.89 16.13 -0.04
C TRP A 143 6.12 15.73 1.41
N TRP A 144 5.10 15.12 2.01
CA TRP A 144 5.14 14.59 3.36
C TRP A 144 5.27 13.06 3.41
N ALA A 145 5.16 12.39 2.26
CA ALA A 145 5.40 10.96 2.11
C ALA A 145 6.25 10.71 0.87
N TYR A 146 7.54 10.49 1.06
CA TYR A 146 8.44 10.16 -0.05
C TYR A 146 9.61 9.31 0.43
N ASP A 147 10.16 8.56 -0.52
CA ASP A 147 11.39 7.80 -0.37
C ASP A 147 12.12 7.74 -1.70
N ASN A 148 13.34 8.28 -1.74
CA ASN A 148 14.20 8.25 -2.93
C ASN A 148 15.13 7.04 -2.97
N ASN A 149 15.14 6.23 -1.91
CA ASN A 149 15.97 5.04 -1.75
C ASN A 149 15.08 3.90 -1.22
N TYR A 150 13.90 3.74 -1.80
CA TYR A 150 12.99 2.68 -1.39
C TYR A 150 13.65 1.31 -1.59
N ASP A 151 13.50 0.45 -0.59
CA ASP A 151 13.96 -0.92 -0.61
C ASP A 151 12.76 -1.83 -0.30
N PHE A 152 12.55 -2.85 -1.15
CA PHE A 152 11.51 -3.85 -0.93
C PHE A 152 11.68 -4.54 0.42
N ASP A 153 12.91 -4.74 0.90
CA ASP A 153 13.17 -5.42 2.17
C ASP A 153 12.97 -4.50 3.39
N PHE A 154 12.59 -3.23 3.19
CA PHE A 154 12.41 -2.24 4.24
C PHE A 154 11.10 -1.42 4.12
N GLN A 155 10.00 -2.07 4.45
CA GLN A 155 8.63 -1.53 4.32
C GLN A 155 7.96 -1.32 5.68
N GLN A 156 8.43 -0.31 6.40
CA GLN A 156 7.90 0.02 7.73
C GLN A 156 6.73 1.03 7.71
N ASN A 157 5.88 0.93 8.72
CA ASN A 157 4.95 1.99 9.08
C ASN A 157 5.74 3.20 9.61
N ARG A 158 5.59 4.36 8.98
CA ARG A 158 6.28 5.61 9.32
C ARG A 158 5.29 6.54 10.02
N LEU A 159 5.48 6.74 11.32
CA LEU A 159 4.77 7.79 12.05
C LEU A 159 5.20 9.15 11.52
N LEU A 160 4.23 10.00 11.22
CA LEU A 160 4.47 11.35 10.76
C LEU A 160 4.71 12.26 11.98
N PRO A 161 5.81 13.03 12.02
CA PRO A 161 6.06 13.97 13.12
C PRO A 161 4.96 15.02 13.29
N VAL A 162 4.29 15.35 12.18
CA VAL A 162 3.15 16.27 12.13
C VAL A 162 2.06 15.59 11.30
N HIS A 163 0.85 15.49 11.87
CA HIS A 163 -0.28 14.93 11.16
C HIS A 163 -0.58 15.76 9.91
N GLN A 164 -0.77 15.09 8.78
CA GLN A 164 -1.02 15.73 7.49
C GLN A 164 -2.50 15.73 7.17
N GLU A 165 -3.00 16.84 6.63
CA GLU A 165 -4.41 17.00 6.33
C GLU A 165 -4.70 16.79 4.85
N ILE A 166 -5.64 15.89 4.57
CA ILE A 166 -6.21 15.73 3.24
C ILE A 166 -7.66 16.17 3.29
N LEU A 167 -7.99 17.20 2.52
CA LEU A 167 -9.31 17.81 2.48
C LEU A 167 -10.10 17.29 1.29
N LYS A 168 -11.43 17.48 1.35
CA LYS A 168 -12.29 17.29 0.17
C LYS A 168 -11.83 18.20 -0.96
N GLY A 169 -11.85 17.66 -2.17
CA GLY A 169 -11.40 18.35 -3.37
C GLY A 169 -9.89 18.31 -3.61
N ASP A 170 -9.09 17.78 -2.67
CA ASP A 170 -7.66 17.54 -2.93
C ASP A 170 -7.48 16.42 -3.96
N HIS A 171 -6.46 16.51 -4.81
CA HIS A 171 -6.03 15.43 -5.69
C HIS A 171 -4.77 14.80 -5.13
N LEU A 172 -4.78 13.49 -4.94
CA LEU A 172 -3.62 12.69 -4.53
C LEU A 172 -3.05 11.89 -5.71
N THR A 173 -1.74 11.92 -5.88
CA THR A 173 -1.02 11.10 -6.86
C THR A 173 0.14 10.38 -6.19
N LEU A 174 0.11 9.05 -6.15
CA LEU A 174 1.28 8.26 -5.77
C LEU A 174 2.10 7.99 -7.04
N GLU A 175 3.32 8.52 -7.08
CA GLU A 175 4.29 8.21 -8.14
C GLU A 175 5.27 7.16 -7.63
N CYS A 176 5.39 6.06 -8.37
CA CYS A 176 6.38 5.02 -8.19
C CYS A 176 7.39 5.09 -9.34
N THR A 177 8.68 5.01 -9.02
CA THR A 177 9.76 4.88 -9.99
C THR A 177 10.31 3.46 -9.92
N ASP A 178 10.20 2.74 -11.03
CA ASP A 178 10.55 1.34 -11.16
C ASP A 178 11.78 1.14 -12.06
N ASP A 179 12.48 0.03 -11.83
CA ASP A 179 13.65 -0.40 -12.60
C ASP A 179 13.54 -1.89 -12.95
N SER A 180 13.50 -2.18 -14.25
CA SER A 180 13.51 -3.55 -14.82
C SER A 180 14.83 -3.89 -15.54
N SER A 181 15.83 -3.00 -15.49
CA SER A 181 17.12 -3.16 -16.18
C SER A 181 18.01 -4.27 -15.60
N HIS A 182 17.73 -4.67 -14.37
CA HIS A 182 18.42 -5.76 -13.68
C HIS A 182 17.91 -7.16 -14.02
N LEU A 183 16.79 -7.27 -14.75
CA LEU A 183 16.21 -8.57 -15.13
C LEU A 183 17.02 -9.23 -16.25
N SER A 184 17.34 -10.51 -16.06
CA SER A 184 18.02 -11.35 -17.05
C SER A 184 17.34 -12.71 -17.17
N PRO A 185 16.72 -13.04 -18.33
CA PRO A 185 16.63 -12.21 -19.53
C PRO A 185 15.74 -10.97 -19.33
N PRO A 186 15.84 -9.95 -20.20
CA PRO A 186 14.94 -8.80 -20.15
C PRO A 186 13.47 -9.24 -20.32
N GLU A 187 12.65 -8.99 -19.31
CA GLU A 187 11.23 -9.35 -19.27
C GLU A 187 10.38 -8.16 -18.81
N ALA A 188 9.14 -8.09 -19.30
CA ALA A 188 8.17 -7.11 -18.81
C ALA A 188 7.61 -7.57 -17.45
N ILE A 189 7.30 -6.60 -16.60
CA ILE A 189 6.66 -6.85 -15.31
C ILE A 189 5.18 -6.47 -15.44
N LEU A 190 4.27 -7.38 -15.09
CA LEU A 190 2.82 -7.20 -15.15
C LEU A 190 2.21 -7.32 -13.75
N GLY A 191 1.38 -6.36 -13.34
CA GLY A 191 0.74 -6.40 -12.03
C GLY A 191 1.73 -6.46 -10.87
N GLU A 192 2.95 -5.96 -11.09
CA GLU A 192 4.12 -6.07 -10.21
C GLU A 192 4.77 -7.46 -10.09
N GLU A 193 4.41 -8.42 -10.95
CA GLU A 193 5.06 -9.74 -11.06
C GLU A 193 5.78 -9.92 -12.41
N VAL A 194 6.88 -10.69 -12.42
CA VAL A 194 7.62 -11.01 -13.66
C VAL A 194 6.84 -12.06 -14.47
N VAL A 195 6.47 -11.74 -15.71
CA VAL A 195 5.72 -12.66 -16.57
C VAL A 195 6.62 -13.23 -17.67
N LYS A 196 6.84 -14.55 -17.60
CA LYS A 196 7.49 -15.32 -18.66
C LYS A 196 6.51 -15.58 -19.80
N LEU A 197 6.59 -14.78 -20.87
CA LEU A 197 5.84 -15.03 -22.10
C LEU A 197 6.53 -16.15 -22.89
N SER A 198 5.94 -17.35 -22.90
CA SER A 198 6.35 -18.41 -23.83
C SER A 198 5.58 -18.27 -25.15
N HIS A 199 6.30 -18.08 -26.25
CA HIS A 199 5.73 -18.24 -27.59
C HIS A 199 5.67 -19.74 -27.90
N PRO A 200 4.51 -20.33 -28.27
CA PRO A 200 4.51 -21.63 -28.90
C PRO A 200 5.33 -21.52 -30.19
N ARG A 201 6.30 -22.41 -30.39
CA ARG A 201 6.83 -22.62 -31.74
C ARG A 201 5.71 -23.26 -32.55
N ASP A 202 5.31 -22.60 -33.63
CA ASP A 202 4.47 -23.21 -34.66
C ASP A 202 5.06 -24.59 -35.02
N GLN A 203 4.25 -25.64 -34.89
CA GLN A 203 4.47 -26.93 -35.54
C GLN A 203 3.70 -26.95 -36.86
#